data_AF-A0A1W1WR72-F1
#
_entry.id   AF-A0A1W1WR72-F1
#
_cell.length_a   1.000
_cell.length_b   1.000
_cell.length_c   1.000
_cell.angle_alpha   90.00
_cell.angle_beta   90.00
_cell.angle_gamma   90.00
#
_symmetry.space_group_name_H-M   'P 1'
#
loop_
_entity.id
_entity.type
_entity.pdbx_description
1 polymer ?
#
loop_
_entity_poly.entity_id
_entity_poly.type
_entity_poly.pdbx_seq_one_letter_code
_entity_poly.pdbx_strand_id
1 'polypeptide(L)'
;MESKEIERKYLLPPCNPKKLLKSLHIPYKKSKIVQFYTQDHKRYRQKDNSFYKTIKKGEGVERVEIENIISQKEFAKAFIYAQGAIIHKIRYFATIDGQVYEFDWFEGELKGLAFVEIEFSNLEEAIEFSPPPQISRIILDEVTEDPNFTNAVIALHGIPLKQIELLQLLADAQKAVQGKPQAKIELVFHPYYDVLYLLKASIYALLHVVLHNKEAILAGDKDSERLHQLRVAMRKMRSYLSLFSHIHPIPKDLEKKLSSLMKQTNRARDIDIALLWIEEFKKKLPEKLKSNLDAIQESLKEQKQSIEEQLKEFLQTKEFEEAITQLKKFCHKDEIAHFPAIIAAKKIINKQLKKLKKMSNKLSKKSDPKDFHKVRIEAKKLRYLLELFSSLLEPESFTKALDLTKELQTILGEHQDFEVQIEYLRKLQQTQENEAILFLIQFLEKKAKKRRKTFLKKRKKLKVLRKNFQCALCRFC
;
A
#
# COMPACT_ATOMS: atom_id res chain seq x y z
N MET A 1 39.75 17.20 -20.51
CA MET A 1 40.17 17.26 -19.10
C MET A 1 39.95 15.90 -18.53
N GLU A 2 40.99 15.26 -18.01
CA GLU A 2 40.85 14.06 -17.18
C GLU A 2 40.27 14.50 -15.84
N SER A 3 39.09 14.03 -15.47
CA SER A 3 38.51 14.28 -14.14
C SER A 3 38.32 12.95 -13.41
N LYS A 4 38.98 12.81 -12.26
CA LYS A 4 38.66 11.77 -11.28
C LYS A 4 37.56 12.36 -10.38
N GLU A 5 36.31 12.05 -10.68
CA GLU A 5 35.16 12.51 -9.90
C GLU A 5 34.99 11.61 -8.67
N ILE A 6 35.07 12.18 -7.47
CA ILE A 6 34.77 11.50 -6.20
C ILE A 6 33.37 11.95 -5.81
N GLU A 7 32.38 11.07 -5.94
CA GLU A 7 30.97 11.37 -5.65
C GLU A 7 30.39 10.40 -4.60
N ARG A 8 29.47 10.89 -3.77
CA ARG A 8 28.57 10.04 -2.97
C ARG A 8 27.14 10.19 -3.45
N LYS A 9 26.42 9.07 -3.53
CA LYS A 9 25.10 8.97 -4.16
C LYS A 9 24.08 8.37 -3.22
N TYR A 10 22.99 9.09 -3.02
CA TYR A 10 21.94 8.69 -2.10
C TYR A 10 20.59 8.59 -2.80
N LEU A 11 19.86 7.55 -2.46
CA LEU A 11 18.52 7.27 -2.96
C LEU A 11 17.49 8.07 -2.17
N LEU A 12 16.59 8.75 -2.88
CA LEU A 12 15.56 9.58 -2.28
C LEU A 12 14.14 9.00 -2.47
N PRO A 13 13.17 9.40 -1.63
CA PRO A 13 11.77 9.05 -1.80
C PRO A 13 11.27 9.46 -3.18
N PRO A 14 10.26 8.76 -3.74
CA PRO A 14 9.81 8.97 -5.10
C PRO A 14 9.01 10.27 -5.22
N CYS A 15 9.66 11.41 -5.05
CA CYS A 15 9.06 12.72 -5.00
C CYS A 15 9.99 13.76 -5.59
N ASN A 16 9.42 14.84 -6.12
CA ASN A 16 10.18 15.87 -6.80
C ASN A 16 10.98 16.71 -5.76
N PRO A 17 12.33 16.72 -5.81
CA PRO A 17 13.19 17.44 -4.87
C PRO A 17 12.92 18.94 -4.79
N LYS A 18 12.32 19.55 -5.83
CA LYS A 18 11.84 20.94 -5.79
C LYS A 18 10.96 21.23 -4.58
N LYS A 19 10.17 20.25 -4.12
CA LYS A 19 9.31 20.43 -2.94
C LYS A 19 10.12 20.55 -1.66
N LEU A 20 11.12 19.69 -1.50
CA LEU A 20 12.06 19.71 -0.38
C LEU A 20 12.78 21.05 -0.32
N LEU A 21 13.45 21.43 -1.40
CA LEU A 21 14.24 22.66 -1.46
C LEU A 21 13.38 23.90 -1.14
N LYS A 22 12.14 23.94 -1.65
CA LYS A 22 11.19 24.99 -1.29
C LYS A 22 10.77 24.97 0.18
N SER A 23 10.50 23.79 0.76
CA SER A 23 10.13 23.69 2.18
C SER A 23 11.26 24.12 3.12
N LEU A 24 12.51 23.90 2.71
CA LEU A 24 13.70 24.29 3.47
C LEU A 24 14.17 25.72 3.16
N HIS A 25 13.48 26.45 2.28
CA HIS A 25 13.89 27.78 1.81
C HIS A 25 15.31 27.81 1.20
N ILE A 26 15.75 26.70 0.62
CA ILE A 26 17.07 26.58 -0.01
C ILE A 26 16.96 27.07 -1.46
N PRO A 27 17.74 28.09 -1.87
CA PRO A 27 17.79 28.52 -3.26
C PRO A 27 18.39 27.43 -4.13
N TYR A 28 17.91 27.31 -5.36
CA TYR A 28 18.39 26.28 -6.27
C TYR A 28 18.37 26.74 -7.72
N LYS A 29 19.34 26.25 -8.49
CA LYS A 29 19.31 26.27 -9.96
C LYS A 29 18.76 24.94 -10.47
N LYS A 30 18.29 24.90 -11.71
CA LYS A 30 17.84 23.64 -12.33
C LYS A 30 18.30 23.55 -13.77
N SER A 31 18.57 22.35 -14.23
CA SER A 31 18.82 22.04 -15.64
C SER A 31 17.95 20.87 -16.08
N LYS A 32 17.45 20.93 -17.31
CA LYS A 32 16.81 19.79 -17.96
C LYS A 32 17.89 18.98 -18.67
N ILE A 33 17.89 17.67 -18.40
CA ILE A 33 18.87 16.76 -18.98
C ILE A 33 18.12 15.66 -19.74
N VAL A 34 18.50 15.48 -21.00
CA VAL A 34 18.12 14.32 -21.81
C VAL A 34 19.39 13.57 -22.13
N GLN A 35 19.45 12.28 -21.83
CA GLN A 35 20.62 11.48 -22.15
C GLN A 35 20.27 10.08 -22.60
N PHE A 36 21.11 9.50 -23.43
CA PHE A 36 20.98 8.15 -23.93
C PHE A 36 22.35 7.53 -24.16
N TYR A 37 22.35 6.21 -24.31
CA TYR A 37 23.54 5.40 -24.50
C TYR A 37 23.47 4.68 -25.84
N THR A 38 24.61 4.46 -26.46
CA THR A 38 24.74 3.65 -27.69
C THR A 38 25.60 2.42 -27.42
N GLN A 39 25.55 1.46 -28.34
CA GLN A 39 26.24 0.15 -28.25
C GLN A 39 27.73 0.25 -27.91
N ASP A 40 28.42 1.28 -28.41
CA ASP A 40 29.85 1.54 -28.15
C ASP A 40 30.15 2.12 -26.75
N HIS A 41 29.28 1.96 -25.76
CA HIS A 41 29.36 2.58 -24.43
C HIS A 41 29.51 4.12 -24.44
N LYS A 42 29.11 4.78 -25.53
CA LYS A 42 29.10 6.24 -25.63
C LYS A 42 27.84 6.79 -24.98
N ARG A 43 27.99 7.85 -24.18
CA ARG A 43 26.89 8.62 -23.60
C ARG A 43 26.71 9.89 -24.39
N TYR A 44 25.48 10.16 -24.82
CA TYR A 44 25.11 11.45 -25.41
C TYR A 44 24.18 12.16 -24.44
N ARG A 45 24.45 13.43 -24.14
CA ARG A 45 23.72 14.22 -23.14
C ARG A 45 23.40 15.59 -23.68
N GLN A 46 22.12 15.96 -23.68
CA GLN A 46 21.67 17.34 -23.81
C GLN A 46 21.47 17.91 -22.41
N LYS A 47 22.12 19.03 -22.09
CA LYS A 47 21.89 19.82 -20.87
C LYS A 47 21.40 21.19 -21.30
N ASP A 48 20.12 21.47 -21.06
CA ASP A 48 19.42 22.66 -21.54
C ASP A 48 19.60 22.83 -23.07
N ASN A 49 20.43 23.80 -23.51
CA ASN A 49 20.69 24.08 -24.93
C ASN A 49 22.04 23.54 -25.45
N SER A 50 22.83 22.89 -24.58
CA SER A 50 24.16 22.38 -24.91
C SER A 50 24.14 20.87 -25.07
N PHE A 51 24.96 20.34 -25.99
CA PHE A 51 25.04 18.91 -26.30
C PHE A 51 26.45 18.39 -26.06
N TYR A 52 26.54 17.20 -25.48
CA TYR A 52 27.77 16.59 -25.04
C TYR A 52 27.82 15.13 -25.48
N LYS A 53 29.03 14.66 -25.75
CA LYS A 53 29.37 13.25 -26.02
C LYS A 53 30.46 12.83 -25.07
N THR A 54 30.19 11.83 -24.25
CA THR A 54 31.14 11.24 -23.33
C THR A 54 31.55 9.87 -23.85
N ILE A 55 32.86 9.65 -23.99
CA ILE A 55 33.45 8.36 -24.37
C ILE A 55 34.25 7.87 -23.17
N LYS A 56 33.97 6.65 -22.72
CA LYS A 56 34.82 5.96 -21.74
C LYS A 56 35.94 5.24 -22.51
N LYS A 57 37.20 5.59 -22.28
CA LYS A 57 38.37 4.90 -22.87
C LYS A 57 39.15 4.15 -21.76
N GLY A 58 39.52 2.89 -22.03
CA GLY A 58 40.36 2.04 -21.15
C GLY A 58 39.71 0.69 -20.78
N GLU A 59 40.55 -0.31 -20.45
CA GLU A 59 40.16 -1.59 -19.84
C GLU A 59 40.56 -1.59 -18.34
N GLY A 60 39.69 -2.08 -17.45
CA GLY A 60 39.99 -2.18 -16.00
C GLY A 60 39.46 -1.04 -15.11
N VAL A 61 40.15 -0.82 -13.98
CA VAL A 61 39.74 0.04 -12.84
C VAL A 61 39.94 1.53 -13.11
N GLU A 62 40.79 1.89 -14.07
CA GLU A 62 41.04 3.28 -14.47
C GLU A 62 40.45 3.53 -15.86
N ARG A 63 39.27 4.16 -15.90
CA ARG A 63 38.59 4.56 -17.14
C ARG A 63 38.66 6.07 -17.26
N VAL A 64 39.20 6.58 -18.35
CA VAL A 64 39.21 8.01 -18.65
C VAL A 64 37.89 8.37 -19.33
N GLU A 65 37.10 9.23 -18.69
CA GLU A 65 35.89 9.81 -19.31
C GLU A 65 36.26 11.10 -20.05
N ILE A 66 36.19 11.07 -21.38
CA ILE A 66 36.41 12.28 -22.21
C ILE A 66 35.05 12.81 -22.62
N GLU A 67 34.67 13.99 -22.09
CA GLU A 67 33.46 14.70 -22.49
C GLU A 67 33.78 15.82 -23.49
N ASN A 68 33.16 15.74 -24.68
CA ASN A 68 33.29 16.73 -25.75
C ASN A 68 31.95 17.41 -26.02
N ILE A 69 31.97 18.73 -26.27
CA ILE A 69 30.79 19.47 -26.77
C ILE A 69 30.57 19.09 -28.23
N ILE A 70 29.31 18.83 -28.61
CA ILE A 70 28.92 18.46 -29.97
C ILE A 70 27.79 19.35 -30.49
N SER A 71 27.52 19.28 -31.78
CA SER A 71 26.39 20.01 -32.39
C SER A 71 25.06 19.29 -32.15
N GLN A 72 23.95 20.04 -32.19
CA GLN A 72 22.59 19.47 -32.15
C GLN A 72 22.36 18.44 -33.28
N LYS A 73 22.93 18.70 -34.47
CA LYS A 73 22.82 17.78 -35.62
C LYS A 73 23.51 16.44 -35.33
N GLU A 74 24.68 16.45 -34.70
CA GLU A 74 25.37 15.22 -34.30
C GLU A 74 24.58 14.45 -33.24
N PHE A 75 24.06 15.15 -32.23
CA PHE A 75 23.21 14.54 -31.19
C PHE A 75 21.97 13.87 -31.79
N ALA A 76 21.27 14.54 -32.72
CA ALA A 76 20.09 14.00 -33.38
C ALA A 76 20.39 12.77 -34.24
N LYS A 77 21.55 12.72 -34.92
CA LYS A 77 21.99 11.52 -35.66
C LYS A 77 22.25 10.35 -34.72
N ALA A 78 22.94 10.59 -33.60
CA ALA A 78 23.23 9.55 -32.61
C ALA A 78 21.96 9.02 -31.92
N PHE A 79 20.95 9.87 -31.75
CA PHE A 79 19.68 9.51 -31.09
C PHE A 79 18.96 8.32 -31.76
N ILE A 80 19.12 8.15 -33.08
CA ILE A 80 18.54 7.02 -33.83
C ILE A 80 19.09 5.67 -33.36
N TYR A 81 20.32 5.66 -32.83
CA TYR A 81 21.02 4.48 -32.35
C TYR A 81 20.98 4.34 -30.82
N ALA A 82 20.08 5.07 -30.15
CA ALA A 82 19.90 4.97 -28.71
C ALA A 82 19.47 3.57 -28.29
N GLN A 83 20.04 3.09 -27.18
CA GLN A 83 19.74 1.81 -26.57
C GLN A 83 19.10 1.99 -25.21
N GLY A 84 18.14 1.11 -24.91
CA GLY A 84 17.34 1.20 -23.70
C GLY A 84 16.46 2.45 -23.65
N ALA A 85 16.11 2.85 -22.45
CA ALA A 85 15.31 4.01 -22.16
C ALA A 85 16.11 5.31 -22.36
N ILE A 86 15.48 6.30 -23.00
CA ILE A 86 15.97 7.67 -22.98
C ILE A 86 15.75 8.25 -21.58
N ILE A 87 16.83 8.67 -20.93
CA ILE A 87 16.74 9.28 -19.62
C ILE A 87 16.34 10.75 -19.79
N HIS A 88 15.17 11.07 -19.26
CA HIS A 88 14.72 12.45 -19.05
C HIS A 88 14.80 12.75 -17.55
N LYS A 89 15.59 13.75 -17.15
CA LYS A 89 15.67 14.17 -15.75
C LYS A 89 15.76 15.68 -15.59
N ILE A 90 15.35 16.16 -14.42
CA ILE A 90 15.60 17.53 -13.96
C ILE A 90 16.61 17.44 -12.82
N ARG A 91 17.78 18.05 -13.00
CA ARG A 91 18.79 18.19 -11.95
C ARG A 91 18.60 19.53 -11.25
N TYR A 92 18.49 19.53 -9.93
CA TYR A 92 18.47 20.73 -9.10
C TYR A 92 19.82 20.86 -8.39
N PHE A 93 20.45 22.02 -8.49
CA PHE A 93 21.71 22.33 -7.82
C PHE A 93 21.38 23.23 -6.64
N ALA A 94 21.76 22.81 -5.44
CA ALA A 94 21.56 23.56 -4.22
C ALA A 94 22.84 23.53 -3.39
N THR A 95 23.22 24.67 -2.82
CA THR A 95 24.35 24.75 -1.89
C THR A 95 23.81 24.68 -0.47
N ILE A 96 24.29 23.70 0.30
CA ILE A 96 23.90 23.47 1.70
C ILE A 96 25.20 23.31 2.49
N ASP A 97 25.39 24.15 3.50
CA ASP A 97 26.60 24.16 4.34
C ASP A 97 27.91 24.22 3.53
N GLY A 98 27.91 25.02 2.46
CA GLY A 98 29.09 25.22 1.59
C GLY A 98 29.30 24.13 0.52
N GLN A 99 28.58 23.01 0.58
CA GLN A 99 28.69 21.92 -0.39
C GLN A 99 27.59 21.98 -1.44
N VAL A 100 27.89 21.53 -2.67
CA VAL A 100 26.93 21.48 -3.78
C VAL A 100 26.25 20.12 -3.82
N TYR A 101 24.92 20.12 -3.73
CA TYR A 101 24.09 18.94 -3.83
C TYR A 101 23.38 18.95 -5.18
N GLU A 102 23.49 17.82 -5.88
CA GLU A 102 22.86 17.59 -7.18
C GLU A 102 21.67 16.64 -7.04
N PHE A 103 20.47 17.21 -6.94
CA PHE A 103 19.25 16.43 -6.83
C PHE A 103 18.69 16.06 -8.20
N ASP A 104 18.70 14.78 -8.54
CA ASP A 104 18.13 14.28 -9.78
C ASP A 104 16.69 13.81 -9.59
N TRP A 105 15.80 14.28 -10.48
CA TRP A 105 14.42 13.82 -10.58
C TRP A 105 14.14 13.25 -11.96
N PHE A 106 13.92 11.94 -12.03
CA PHE A 106 13.71 11.22 -13.28
C PHE A 106 12.24 11.26 -13.74
N GLU A 107 12.06 11.32 -15.05
CA GLU A 107 10.78 11.36 -15.74
C GLU A 107 10.65 10.17 -16.72
N GLY A 108 9.54 10.09 -17.45
CA GLY A 108 9.30 9.01 -18.41
C GLY A 108 9.25 7.63 -17.75
N GLU A 109 10.02 6.68 -18.27
CA GLU A 109 10.08 5.28 -17.83
C GLU A 109 10.72 5.14 -16.44
N LEU A 110 11.62 6.05 -16.07
CA LEU A 110 12.30 6.08 -14.77
C LEU A 110 11.55 6.92 -13.73
N LYS A 111 10.29 7.29 -14.01
CA LYS A 111 9.50 8.15 -13.15
C LYS A 111 9.30 7.55 -11.77
N GLY A 112 9.76 8.29 -10.76
CA GLY A 112 9.72 7.87 -9.37
C GLY A 112 11.11 7.65 -8.79
N LEU A 113 12.14 7.52 -9.63
CA LEU A 113 13.53 7.53 -9.19
C LEU A 113 13.97 8.96 -8.87
N ALA A 114 14.71 9.10 -7.78
CA ALA A 114 15.30 10.36 -7.35
C ALA A 114 16.61 10.08 -6.62
N PHE A 115 17.63 10.89 -6.93
CA PHE A 115 18.93 10.82 -6.25
C PHE A 115 19.32 12.18 -5.68
N VAL A 116 20.25 12.15 -4.75
CA VAL A 116 21.13 13.28 -4.50
C VAL A 116 22.58 12.80 -4.59
N GLU A 117 23.35 13.50 -5.41
CA GLU A 117 24.79 13.31 -5.59
C GLU A 117 25.52 14.50 -4.93
N ILE A 118 26.63 14.23 -4.26
CA ILE A 118 27.56 15.23 -3.73
C ILE A 118 28.95 14.90 -4.26
N GLU A 119 29.62 15.89 -4.86
CA GLU A 119 30.98 15.78 -5.36
C GLU A 119 31.97 16.32 -4.32
N PHE A 120 33.11 15.63 -4.19
CA PHE A 120 34.18 15.95 -3.25
C PHE A 120 35.50 16.19 -3.99
N SER A 121 36.34 17.04 -3.43
CA SER A 121 37.64 17.37 -4.02
C SER A 121 38.67 16.26 -3.79
N ASN A 122 38.51 15.50 -2.71
CA ASN A 122 39.39 14.42 -2.30
C ASN A 122 38.61 13.32 -1.56
N LEU A 123 39.26 12.18 -1.33
CA LEU A 123 38.64 10.99 -0.73
C LEU A 123 38.38 11.15 0.78
N GLU A 124 39.24 11.89 1.48
CA GLU A 124 39.13 12.11 2.93
C GLU A 124 37.85 12.87 3.27
N GLU A 125 37.57 13.97 2.56
CA GLU A 125 36.31 14.72 2.66
C GLU A 125 35.08 13.83 2.42
N ALA A 126 35.15 12.93 1.43
CA ALA A 126 34.03 12.04 1.09
C ALA A 126 33.76 11.01 2.20
N ILE A 127 34.81 10.45 2.80
CA ILE A 127 34.71 9.45 3.88
C ILE A 127 34.17 10.08 5.17
N GLU A 128 34.66 11.26 5.54
CA GLU A 128 34.23 11.96 6.77
C GLU A 128 32.84 12.59 6.64
N PHE A 129 32.36 12.79 5.41
CA PHE A 129 31.10 13.46 5.16
C PHE A 129 29.90 12.74 5.78
N SER A 130 29.07 13.52 6.46
CA SER A 130 27.75 13.10 6.93
C SER A 130 26.70 14.09 6.43
N PRO A 131 25.65 13.62 5.72
CA PRO A 131 24.59 14.51 5.26
C PRO A 131 23.93 15.26 6.43
N PRO A 132 23.65 16.57 6.29
CA PRO A 132 23.06 17.36 7.36
C PRO A 132 21.65 16.83 7.71
N PRO A 133 21.12 17.05 8.93
CA PRO A 133 19.85 16.47 9.40
C PRO A 133 18.66 16.68 8.46
N GLN A 134 18.64 17.80 7.73
CA GLN A 134 17.58 18.13 6.79
C GLN A 134 17.55 17.21 5.56
N ILE A 135 18.72 16.66 5.18
CA ILE A 135 18.92 15.72 4.07
C ILE A 135 18.97 14.27 4.58
N SER A 136 19.69 13.97 5.66
CA SER A 136 19.82 12.60 6.16
C SER A 136 18.48 11.95 6.49
N ARG A 137 17.52 12.70 7.05
CA ARG A 137 16.16 12.21 7.36
C ARG A 137 15.35 11.72 6.16
N ILE A 138 15.72 12.16 4.95
CA ILE A 138 15.04 11.78 3.72
C ILE A 138 15.80 10.72 2.92
N ILE A 139 17.06 10.43 3.23
CA ILE A 139 17.80 9.38 2.54
C ILE A 139 17.12 8.04 2.80
N LEU A 140 16.90 7.28 1.73
CA LEU A 140 16.38 5.91 1.81
C LEU A 140 17.53 4.90 1.90
N ASP A 141 18.61 5.15 1.16
CA ASP A 141 19.76 4.28 1.08
C ASP A 141 20.96 5.02 0.46
N GLU A 142 22.18 4.55 0.71
CA GLU A 142 23.38 4.97 0.00
C GLU A 142 23.68 3.96 -1.13
N VAL A 143 23.84 4.46 -2.34
CA VAL A 143 24.02 3.65 -3.56
C VAL A 143 25.30 4.03 -4.32
N THR A 144 26.25 4.65 -3.63
CA THR A 144 27.54 5.10 -4.18
C THR A 144 28.29 3.97 -4.89
N GLU A 145 28.39 2.80 -4.25
CA GLU A 145 29.13 1.64 -4.77
C GLU A 145 28.24 0.63 -5.51
N ASP A 146 26.94 0.90 -5.65
CA ASP A 146 26.00 -0.04 -6.27
C ASP A 146 25.95 0.17 -7.79
N PRO A 147 26.55 -0.73 -8.61
CA PRO A 147 26.66 -0.54 -10.05
C PRO A 147 25.29 -0.52 -10.75
N ASN A 148 24.25 -1.06 -10.10
CA ASN A 148 22.90 -1.08 -10.65
C ASN A 148 22.28 0.31 -10.73
N PHE A 149 22.69 1.24 -9.86
CA PHE A 149 22.17 2.61 -9.83
C PHE A 149 22.94 3.59 -10.73
N THR A 150 23.86 3.08 -11.57
CA THR A 150 24.51 3.92 -12.58
C THR A 150 23.53 4.33 -13.68
N ASN A 151 23.69 5.54 -14.22
CA ASN A 151 22.83 6.04 -15.29
C ASN A 151 22.80 5.14 -16.54
N ALA A 152 23.89 4.41 -16.83
CA ALA A 152 23.94 3.47 -17.95
C ALA A 152 23.06 2.23 -17.68
N VAL A 153 23.20 1.63 -16.49
CA VAL A 153 22.41 0.44 -16.12
C VAL A 153 20.93 0.79 -16.02
N ILE A 154 20.56 1.92 -15.41
CA ILE A 154 19.14 2.30 -15.33
C ILE A 154 18.52 2.65 -16.68
N ALA A 155 19.32 3.15 -17.64
CA ALA A 155 18.84 3.34 -19.01
C ALA A 155 18.52 1.99 -19.67
N LEU A 156 19.39 1.00 -19.51
CA LEU A 156 19.24 -0.31 -20.15
C LEU A 156 18.21 -1.22 -19.47
N HIS A 157 18.13 -1.17 -18.14
CA HIS A 157 17.40 -2.15 -17.33
C HIS A 157 16.28 -1.55 -16.48
N GLY A 158 16.09 -0.23 -16.49
CA GLY A 158 15.06 0.45 -15.73
C GLY A 158 15.45 0.72 -14.27
N ILE A 159 14.44 0.88 -13.40
CA ILE A 159 14.68 1.23 -12.00
C ILE A 159 15.24 0.00 -11.24
N PRO A 160 16.42 0.08 -10.60
CA PRO A 160 17.02 -1.05 -9.92
C PRO A 160 16.19 -1.54 -8.74
N LEU A 161 16.38 -2.81 -8.41
CA LEU A 161 15.83 -3.44 -7.21
C LEU A 161 16.96 -3.81 -6.26
N LYS A 162 16.72 -3.69 -4.96
CA LYS A 162 17.60 -4.33 -3.98
C LYS A 162 17.33 -5.82 -3.95
N GLN A 163 18.41 -6.59 -3.95
CA GLN A 163 18.35 -8.04 -3.91
C GLN A 163 17.97 -8.50 -2.50
N ILE A 164 17.13 -9.54 -2.45
CA ILE A 164 16.79 -10.28 -1.25
C ILE A 164 16.25 -11.64 -1.66
N GLU A 165 16.54 -12.67 -0.89
CA GLU A 165 15.95 -13.99 -1.12
C GLU A 165 14.49 -14.01 -0.66
N LEU A 166 13.60 -14.52 -1.52
CA LEU A 166 12.18 -14.62 -1.20
C LEU A 166 11.95 -15.48 0.06
N LEU A 167 12.69 -16.57 0.23
CA LEU A 167 12.57 -17.46 1.38
C LEU A 167 12.87 -16.76 2.70
N GLN A 168 13.87 -15.86 2.72
CA GLN A 168 14.17 -15.05 3.89
C GLN A 168 12.97 -14.15 4.28
N LEU A 169 12.35 -13.47 3.30
CA LEU A 169 11.15 -12.67 3.55
C LEU A 169 9.95 -13.49 4.04
N LEU A 170 9.78 -14.72 3.53
CA LEU A 170 8.72 -15.61 4.00
C LEU A 170 8.96 -16.07 5.44
N ALA A 171 10.23 -16.33 5.81
CA ALA A 171 10.60 -16.68 7.18
C ALA A 171 10.32 -15.52 8.15
N ASP A 172 10.69 -14.29 7.78
CA ASP A 172 10.41 -13.09 8.59
C ASP A 172 8.91 -12.83 8.71
N ALA A 173 8.16 -13.04 7.62
CA ALA A 173 6.70 -12.98 7.61
C ALA A 173 6.03 -13.97 8.57
N GLN A 174 6.57 -15.18 8.68
CA GLN A 174 6.10 -16.19 9.62
C GLN A 174 6.46 -15.85 11.08
N LYS A 175 7.66 -15.32 11.33
CA LYS A 175 8.07 -14.84 12.66
C LYS A 175 7.15 -13.73 13.18
N ALA A 176 6.76 -12.80 12.31
CA ALA A 176 5.88 -11.68 12.67
C ALA A 176 4.47 -12.07 13.15
N VAL A 177 4.07 -13.34 12.96
CA VAL A 177 2.73 -13.85 13.32
C VAL A 177 2.80 -15.04 14.29
N GLN A 178 3.89 -15.18 15.04
CA GLN A 178 3.97 -16.17 16.12
C GLN A 178 3.03 -15.83 17.30
N GLY A 179 2.53 -16.85 18.01
CA GLY A 179 1.67 -16.67 19.19
C GLY A 179 0.16 -16.67 18.88
N LYS A 180 -0.58 -15.63 19.31
CA LYS A 180 -2.01 -15.40 18.96
C LYS A 180 -2.11 -14.39 17.80
N PRO A 181 -1.83 -14.79 16.55
CA PRO A 181 -1.71 -13.89 15.43
C PRO A 181 -2.98 -13.11 15.15
N GLN A 182 -2.82 -11.80 14.99
CA GLN A 182 -3.85 -10.90 14.52
C GLN A 182 -3.66 -10.61 13.03
N ALA A 183 -4.75 -10.29 12.34
CA ALA A 183 -4.69 -9.90 10.93
C ALA A 183 -4.02 -8.53 10.69
N LYS A 184 -3.62 -7.81 11.75
CA LYS A 184 -2.75 -6.63 11.67
C LYS A 184 -1.31 -7.12 11.77
N ILE A 185 -0.61 -7.10 10.63
CA ILE A 185 0.74 -7.63 10.49
C ILE A 185 1.69 -6.45 10.27
N GLU A 186 2.81 -6.45 10.98
CA GLU A 186 3.85 -5.45 10.88
C GLU A 186 5.08 -6.11 10.26
N LEU A 187 5.33 -5.82 8.99
CA LEU A 187 6.48 -6.31 8.22
C LEU A 187 7.31 -5.12 7.77
N VAL A 188 8.63 -5.20 7.99
CA VAL A 188 9.59 -4.19 7.54
C VAL A 188 10.09 -4.60 6.16
N PHE A 189 9.99 -3.68 5.20
CA PHE A 189 10.48 -3.90 3.83
C PHE A 189 11.41 -2.78 3.42
N HIS A 190 12.48 -3.12 2.71
CA HIS A 190 13.27 -2.11 2.04
C HIS A 190 12.43 -1.45 0.92
N PRO A 191 12.46 -0.11 0.77
CA PRO A 191 11.65 0.61 -0.23
C PRO A 191 11.85 0.16 -1.68
N TYR A 192 13.02 -0.39 -1.98
CA TYR A 192 13.44 -0.85 -3.31
C TYR A 192 13.46 -2.39 -3.47
N TYR A 193 12.88 -3.14 -2.52
CA TYR A 193 12.52 -4.53 -2.81
C TYR A 193 11.42 -4.59 -3.86
N ASP A 194 11.34 -5.73 -4.54
CA ASP A 194 10.27 -5.98 -5.50
C ASP A 194 8.91 -5.99 -4.80
N VAL A 195 7.95 -5.27 -5.38
CA VAL A 195 6.59 -5.17 -4.86
C VAL A 195 5.88 -6.52 -4.76
N LEU A 196 6.21 -7.48 -5.63
CA LEU A 196 5.58 -8.80 -5.62
C LEU A 196 6.07 -9.64 -4.43
N TYR A 197 7.32 -9.49 -4.01
CA TYR A 197 7.83 -10.14 -2.81
C TYR A 197 7.14 -9.60 -1.55
N LEU A 198 6.95 -8.28 -1.46
CA LEU A 198 6.17 -7.66 -0.40
C LEU A 198 4.75 -8.23 -0.35
N LEU A 199 4.09 -8.37 -1.50
CA LEU A 199 2.75 -8.96 -1.59
C LEU A 199 2.75 -10.41 -1.11
N LYS A 200 3.69 -11.24 -1.59
CA LYS A 200 3.81 -12.66 -1.26
C LYS A 200 4.05 -12.86 0.24
N ALA A 201 5.02 -12.16 0.81
CA ALA A 201 5.31 -12.19 2.25
C ALA A 201 4.08 -11.78 3.08
N SER A 202 3.38 -10.72 2.67
CA SER A 202 2.18 -10.26 3.39
C SER A 202 1.01 -11.23 3.30
N ILE A 203 0.81 -11.88 2.14
CA ILE A 203 -0.21 -12.95 1.99
C ILE A 203 0.21 -14.17 2.81
N TYR A 204 1.48 -14.54 2.81
CA TYR A 204 1.99 -15.67 3.58
C TYR A 204 1.77 -15.50 5.08
N ALA A 205 2.05 -14.31 5.62
CA ALA A 205 1.77 -14.00 7.02
C ALA A 205 0.25 -14.07 7.32
N LEU A 206 -0.62 -13.57 6.42
CA LEU A 206 -2.08 -13.68 6.57
C LEU A 206 -2.59 -15.12 6.45
N LEU A 207 -1.93 -15.99 5.67
CA LEU A 207 -2.25 -17.41 5.62
C LEU A 207 -1.98 -18.08 6.95
N HIS A 208 -0.87 -17.75 7.61
CA HIS A 208 -0.57 -18.24 8.96
C HIS A 208 -1.61 -17.77 9.99
N VAL A 209 -2.10 -16.54 9.89
CA VAL A 209 -3.26 -16.07 10.70
C VAL A 209 -4.49 -16.95 10.45
N VAL A 210 -4.80 -17.28 9.20
CA VAL A 210 -5.94 -18.16 8.85
C VAL A 210 -5.76 -19.56 9.43
N LEU A 211 -4.58 -20.15 9.27
CA LEU A 211 -4.26 -21.51 9.73
C LEU A 211 -4.31 -21.62 11.25
N HIS A 212 -3.66 -20.70 11.97
CA HIS A 212 -3.70 -20.69 13.43
C HIS A 212 -5.13 -20.56 13.98
N ASN A 213 -5.93 -19.66 13.41
CA ASN A 213 -7.32 -19.50 13.88
C ASN A 213 -8.20 -20.69 13.49
N LYS A 214 -7.94 -21.36 12.35
CA LYS A 214 -8.59 -22.62 11.99
C LYS A 214 -8.27 -23.70 13.03
N GLU A 215 -7.00 -23.90 13.36
CA GLU A 215 -6.57 -24.91 14.34
C GLU A 215 -7.21 -24.68 15.71
N ALA A 216 -7.27 -23.43 16.18
CA ALA A 216 -7.94 -23.09 17.43
C ALA A 216 -9.46 -23.42 17.41
N ILE A 217 -10.16 -23.12 16.30
CA ILE A 217 -11.59 -23.46 16.14
C ILE A 217 -11.79 -24.98 16.16
N LEU A 218 -10.93 -25.73 15.48
CA LEU A 218 -10.99 -27.19 15.45
C LEU A 218 -10.66 -27.81 16.82
N ALA A 219 -9.75 -27.22 17.58
CA ALA A 219 -9.44 -27.60 18.95
C ALA A 219 -10.56 -27.25 19.97
N GLY A 220 -11.64 -26.59 19.51
CA GLY A 220 -12.80 -26.29 20.34
C GLY A 220 -12.75 -24.93 21.05
N ASP A 221 -11.86 -24.02 20.66
CA ASP A 221 -11.85 -22.65 21.17
C ASP A 221 -13.17 -21.93 20.77
N LYS A 222 -13.94 -21.49 21.78
CA LYS A 222 -15.23 -20.83 21.63
C LYS A 222 -15.13 -19.31 21.49
N ASP A 223 -13.92 -18.74 21.46
CA ASP A 223 -13.70 -17.32 21.23
C ASP A 223 -14.16 -16.92 19.82
N SER A 224 -15.27 -16.20 19.73
CA SER A 224 -15.83 -15.71 18.45
C SER A 224 -14.86 -14.82 17.64
N GLU A 225 -13.80 -14.33 18.30
CA GLU A 225 -12.74 -13.56 17.65
C GLU A 225 -11.90 -14.44 16.72
N ARG A 226 -11.83 -15.76 16.92
CA ARG A 226 -11.10 -16.68 16.03
C ARG A 226 -11.64 -16.65 14.60
N LEU A 227 -12.95 -16.83 14.46
CA LEU A 227 -13.61 -16.74 13.16
C LEU A 227 -13.53 -15.32 12.59
N HIS A 228 -13.58 -14.30 13.46
CA HIS A 228 -13.40 -12.92 13.05
C HIS A 228 -12.02 -12.70 12.40
N GLN A 229 -10.94 -13.03 13.07
CA GLN A 229 -9.56 -12.85 12.59
C GLN A 229 -9.31 -13.65 11.30
N LEU A 230 -9.76 -14.90 11.24
CA LEU A 230 -9.72 -15.74 10.03
C LEU A 230 -10.38 -15.02 8.84
N ARG A 231 -11.60 -14.50 9.02
CA ARG A 231 -12.33 -13.77 7.98
C ARG A 231 -11.69 -12.42 7.63
N VAL A 232 -11.11 -11.72 8.60
CA VAL A 232 -10.38 -10.47 8.34
C VAL A 232 -9.15 -10.75 7.48
N ALA A 233 -8.39 -11.80 7.77
CA ALA A 233 -7.21 -12.18 7.01
C ALA A 233 -7.56 -12.56 5.56
N MET A 234 -8.58 -13.41 5.34
CA MET A 234 -9.06 -13.76 3.99
C MET A 234 -9.49 -12.53 3.18
N ARG A 235 -10.20 -11.59 3.83
CA ARG A 235 -10.64 -10.34 3.18
C ARG A 235 -9.47 -9.41 2.83
N LYS A 236 -8.43 -9.34 3.67
CA LYS A 236 -7.21 -8.58 3.37
C LYS A 236 -6.46 -9.19 2.19
N MET A 237 -6.22 -10.51 2.21
CA MET A 237 -5.58 -11.22 1.09
C MET A 237 -6.33 -10.97 -0.23
N ARG A 238 -7.66 -11.13 -0.22
CA ARG A 238 -8.50 -10.86 -1.39
C ARG A 238 -8.37 -9.41 -1.88
N SER A 239 -8.34 -8.45 -0.96
CA SER A 239 -8.13 -7.05 -1.29
C SER A 239 -6.76 -6.80 -1.92
N TYR A 240 -5.69 -7.40 -1.39
CA TYR A 240 -4.34 -7.24 -1.90
C TYR A 240 -4.22 -7.80 -3.32
N LEU A 241 -4.66 -9.05 -3.55
CA LEU A 241 -4.67 -9.68 -4.88
C LEU A 241 -5.41 -8.81 -5.91
N SER A 242 -6.58 -8.29 -5.55
CA SER A 242 -7.38 -7.41 -6.39
C SER A 242 -6.67 -6.09 -6.72
N LEU A 243 -5.99 -5.47 -5.75
CA LEU A 243 -5.36 -4.15 -5.91
C LEU A 243 -4.03 -4.22 -6.67
N PHE A 244 -3.28 -5.31 -6.52
CA PHE A 244 -1.98 -5.52 -7.17
C PHE A 244 -2.09 -6.02 -8.61
N SER A 245 -3.26 -6.51 -9.03
CA SER A 245 -3.56 -6.90 -10.42
C SER A 245 -3.28 -5.81 -11.48
N HIS A 246 -3.14 -4.55 -11.06
CA HIS A 246 -2.78 -3.42 -11.92
C HIS A 246 -1.28 -3.19 -12.09
N ILE A 247 -0.46 -3.86 -11.28
CA ILE A 247 1.00 -3.79 -11.33
C ILE A 247 1.56 -5.05 -11.98
N HIS A 248 1.06 -6.21 -11.58
CA HIS A 248 1.50 -7.51 -12.08
C HIS A 248 0.29 -8.43 -12.31
N PRO A 249 0.30 -9.32 -13.33
CA PRO A 249 -0.76 -10.30 -13.53
C PRO A 249 -0.91 -11.24 -12.33
N ILE A 250 -2.03 -11.15 -11.62
CA ILE A 250 -2.35 -12.04 -10.49
C ILE A 250 -3.40 -13.06 -10.95
N PRO A 251 -3.22 -14.38 -10.68
CA PRO A 251 -4.22 -15.38 -11.02
C PRO A 251 -5.58 -15.07 -10.38
N LYS A 252 -6.60 -14.84 -11.23
CA LYS A 252 -7.96 -14.48 -10.78
C LYS A 252 -8.62 -15.58 -9.95
N ASP A 253 -8.19 -16.83 -10.11
CA ASP A 253 -8.73 -17.97 -9.37
C ASP A 253 -8.48 -17.87 -7.86
N LEU A 254 -7.34 -17.29 -7.45
CA LEU A 254 -7.03 -17.07 -6.03
C LEU A 254 -8.06 -16.14 -5.36
N GLU A 255 -8.48 -15.08 -6.06
CA GLU A 255 -9.52 -14.17 -5.56
C GLU A 255 -10.88 -14.87 -5.45
N LYS A 256 -11.22 -15.71 -6.44
CA LYS A 256 -12.46 -16.48 -6.47
C LYS A 256 -12.51 -17.50 -5.35
N LYS A 257 -11.44 -18.25 -5.11
CA LYS A 257 -11.31 -19.23 -4.02
C LYS A 257 -11.48 -18.57 -2.66
N LEU A 258 -10.76 -17.49 -2.38
CA LEU A 258 -10.97 -16.71 -1.14
C LEU A 258 -12.42 -16.22 -1.01
N SER A 259 -13.04 -15.79 -2.11
CA SER A 259 -14.45 -15.41 -2.09
C SER A 259 -15.40 -16.58 -1.81
N SER A 260 -15.09 -17.81 -2.27
CA SER A 260 -15.86 -19.02 -1.97
C SER A 260 -15.79 -19.33 -0.48
N LEU A 261 -14.58 -19.42 0.09
CA LEU A 261 -14.37 -19.71 1.51
C LEU A 261 -15.04 -18.68 2.42
N MET A 262 -14.97 -17.41 2.04
CA MET A 262 -15.65 -16.34 2.78
C MET A 262 -17.18 -16.47 2.76
N LYS A 263 -17.78 -17.00 1.68
CA LYS A 263 -19.24 -17.20 1.61
C LYS A 263 -19.70 -18.30 2.56
N GLN A 264 -18.98 -19.42 2.60
CA GLN A 264 -19.31 -20.56 3.48
C GLN A 264 -19.23 -20.19 4.96
N THR A 265 -18.38 -19.23 5.32
CA THR A 265 -18.24 -18.73 6.70
C THR A 265 -19.15 -17.54 7.04
N ASN A 266 -20.04 -17.10 6.13
CA ASN A 266 -20.92 -15.96 6.39
C ASN A 266 -21.94 -16.28 7.49
N ARG A 267 -22.64 -17.41 7.38
CA ARG A 267 -23.73 -17.77 8.29
C ARG A 267 -23.27 -17.84 9.75
N ALA A 268 -22.14 -18.51 10.00
CA ALA A 268 -21.52 -18.57 11.33
C ALA A 268 -21.20 -17.18 11.89
N ARG A 269 -20.60 -16.31 11.08
CA ARG A 269 -20.27 -14.96 11.53
C ARG A 269 -21.51 -14.08 11.72
N ASP A 270 -22.54 -14.27 10.90
CA ASP A 270 -23.78 -13.48 10.98
C ASP A 270 -24.52 -13.79 12.29
N ILE A 271 -24.52 -15.05 12.74
CA ILE A 271 -25.09 -15.42 14.05
C ILE A 271 -24.29 -14.83 15.21
N ASP A 272 -22.95 -14.92 15.19
CA ASP A 272 -22.12 -14.29 16.23
C ASP A 272 -22.42 -12.80 16.36
N ILE A 273 -22.55 -12.13 15.21
CA ILE A 273 -22.87 -10.70 15.16
C ILE A 273 -24.31 -10.43 15.65
N ALA A 274 -25.29 -11.26 15.26
CA ALA A 274 -26.68 -11.11 15.67
C ALA A 274 -26.85 -11.25 17.19
N LEU A 275 -26.19 -12.23 17.81
CA LEU A 275 -26.19 -12.40 19.27
C LEU A 275 -25.61 -11.16 19.99
N LEU A 276 -24.51 -10.59 19.47
CA LEU A 276 -23.95 -9.34 19.99
C LEU A 276 -24.93 -8.17 19.84
N TRP A 277 -25.66 -8.10 18.72
CA TRP A 277 -26.67 -7.06 18.51
C TRP A 277 -27.85 -7.16 19.46
N ILE A 278 -28.35 -8.36 19.73
CA ILE A 278 -29.46 -8.56 20.68
C ILE A 278 -29.08 -8.03 22.07
N GLU A 279 -27.89 -8.36 22.56
CA GLU A 279 -27.36 -7.82 23.82
C GLU A 279 -27.27 -6.29 23.82
N GLU A 280 -26.79 -5.70 22.72
CA GLU A 280 -26.77 -4.24 22.57
C GLU A 280 -28.16 -3.60 22.46
N PHE A 281 -29.12 -4.29 21.88
CA PHE A 281 -30.49 -3.80 21.71
C PHE A 281 -31.24 -3.80 23.03
N LYS A 282 -31.10 -4.85 23.85
CA LYS A 282 -31.66 -4.91 25.21
C LYS A 282 -31.23 -3.70 26.05
N LYS A 283 -29.98 -3.26 25.94
CA LYS A 283 -29.47 -2.05 26.64
C LYS A 283 -30.11 -0.73 26.18
N LYS A 284 -30.70 -0.71 24.98
CA LYS A 284 -31.31 0.49 24.38
C LYS A 284 -32.84 0.49 24.47
N LEU A 285 -33.44 -0.63 24.90
CA LEU A 285 -34.88 -0.79 25.08
C LEU A 285 -35.32 -0.35 26.48
N PRO A 286 -36.55 0.18 26.62
CA PRO A 286 -37.21 0.31 27.92
C PRO A 286 -37.31 -1.04 28.63
N GLU A 287 -37.24 -1.07 29.98
CA GLU A 287 -37.28 -2.32 30.77
C GLU A 287 -38.44 -3.24 30.38
N LYS A 288 -39.63 -2.67 30.16
CA LYS A 288 -40.85 -3.41 29.80
C LYS A 288 -40.76 -4.19 28.48
N LEU A 289 -39.82 -3.85 27.59
CA LEU A 289 -39.67 -4.44 26.26
C LEU A 289 -38.43 -5.33 26.14
N LYS A 290 -37.61 -5.45 27.18
CA LYS A 290 -36.35 -6.22 27.11
C LYS A 290 -36.60 -7.72 26.97
N SER A 291 -37.58 -8.25 27.71
CA SER A 291 -37.94 -9.67 27.70
C SER A 291 -38.46 -10.12 26.33
N ASN A 292 -38.99 -9.20 25.51
CA ASN A 292 -39.47 -9.48 24.16
C ASN A 292 -38.36 -9.98 23.21
N LEU A 293 -37.08 -9.86 23.56
CA LEU A 293 -35.96 -10.37 22.77
C LEU A 293 -35.42 -11.72 23.28
N ASP A 294 -35.89 -12.23 24.42
CA ASP A 294 -35.33 -13.44 25.05
C ASP A 294 -35.54 -14.68 24.19
N ALA A 295 -36.75 -14.88 23.67
CA ALA A 295 -37.07 -16.01 22.78
C ALA A 295 -36.21 -16.00 21.50
N ILE A 296 -35.95 -14.82 20.93
CA ILE A 296 -35.10 -14.66 19.73
C ILE A 296 -33.65 -14.99 20.07
N GLN A 297 -33.17 -14.54 21.23
CA GLN A 297 -31.83 -14.84 21.69
C GLN A 297 -31.61 -16.35 21.85
N GLU A 298 -32.56 -17.04 22.46
CA GLU A 298 -32.43 -18.48 22.71
C GLU A 298 -32.42 -19.28 21.40
N SER A 299 -33.33 -18.96 20.47
CA SER A 299 -33.32 -19.56 19.12
C SER A 299 -31.99 -19.32 18.38
N LEU A 300 -31.38 -18.15 18.52
CA LEU A 300 -30.07 -17.87 17.93
C LEU A 300 -28.94 -18.69 18.55
N LYS A 301 -28.98 -18.95 19.86
CA LYS A 301 -27.99 -19.81 20.54
C LYS A 301 -28.12 -21.26 20.07
N GLU A 302 -29.34 -21.76 19.91
CA GLU A 302 -29.60 -23.10 19.36
C GLU A 302 -29.05 -23.22 17.93
N GLN A 303 -29.37 -22.25 17.07
CA GLN A 303 -28.82 -22.22 15.70
C GLN A 303 -27.30 -22.14 15.68
N LYS A 304 -26.69 -21.40 16.61
CA LYS A 304 -25.24 -21.26 16.72
C LYS A 304 -24.57 -22.62 16.88
N GLN A 305 -25.10 -23.50 17.73
CA GLN A 305 -24.51 -24.83 17.98
C GLN A 305 -24.38 -25.64 16.69
N SER A 306 -25.46 -25.77 15.94
CA SER A 306 -25.45 -26.50 14.65
C SER A 306 -24.51 -25.87 13.61
N ILE A 307 -24.41 -24.54 13.59
CA ILE A 307 -23.56 -23.83 12.63
C ILE A 307 -22.08 -23.89 12.99
N GLU A 308 -21.75 -23.98 14.28
CA GLU A 308 -20.37 -24.22 14.73
C GLU A 308 -19.88 -25.60 14.28
N GLU A 309 -20.74 -26.63 14.31
CA GLU A 309 -20.43 -27.96 13.78
C GLU A 309 -20.21 -27.92 12.26
N GLN A 310 -21.13 -27.31 11.51
CA GLN A 310 -20.99 -27.12 10.06
C GLN A 310 -19.72 -26.34 9.69
N LEU A 311 -19.34 -25.35 10.51
CA LEU A 311 -18.11 -24.59 10.31
C LEU A 311 -16.89 -25.49 10.49
N LYS A 312 -16.85 -26.34 11.51
CA LYS A 312 -15.73 -27.27 11.75
C LYS A 312 -15.58 -28.25 10.59
N GLU A 313 -16.68 -28.86 10.15
CA GLU A 313 -16.70 -29.73 8.97
C GLU A 313 -16.17 -29.00 7.74
N PHE A 314 -16.67 -27.79 7.46
CA PHE A 314 -16.23 -26.99 6.34
C PHE A 314 -14.72 -26.71 6.37
N LEU A 315 -14.16 -26.35 7.54
CA LEU A 315 -12.73 -26.05 7.68
C LEU A 315 -11.83 -27.28 7.43
N GLN A 316 -12.38 -28.50 7.52
CA GLN A 316 -11.70 -29.76 7.23
C GLN A 316 -11.90 -30.25 5.78
N THR A 317 -12.68 -29.55 4.97
CA THR A 317 -12.93 -29.95 3.58
C THR A 317 -11.69 -29.89 2.71
N LYS A 318 -11.66 -30.75 1.68
CA LYS A 318 -10.64 -30.70 0.61
C LYS A 318 -10.65 -29.35 -0.11
N GLU A 319 -11.82 -28.73 -0.33
CA GLU A 319 -11.92 -27.40 -0.96
C GLU A 319 -11.10 -26.35 -0.19
N PHE A 320 -11.22 -26.34 1.14
CA PHE A 320 -10.46 -25.42 1.98
C PHE A 320 -8.95 -25.67 1.86
N GLU A 321 -8.52 -26.92 2.00
CA GLU A 321 -7.09 -27.29 1.92
C GLU A 321 -6.48 -26.99 0.56
N GLU A 322 -7.21 -27.24 -0.53
CA GLU A 322 -6.78 -26.92 -1.89
C GLU A 322 -6.59 -25.41 -2.08
N ALA A 323 -7.52 -24.60 -1.57
CA ALA A 323 -7.41 -23.14 -1.64
C ALA A 323 -6.18 -22.62 -0.88
N ILE A 324 -5.92 -23.14 0.33
CA ILE A 324 -4.73 -22.79 1.10
C ILE A 324 -3.46 -23.23 0.36
N THR A 325 -3.45 -24.45 -0.20
CA THR A 325 -2.30 -25.00 -0.94
C THR A 325 -1.96 -24.14 -2.15
N GLN A 326 -2.96 -23.69 -2.91
CA GLN A 326 -2.72 -22.81 -4.06
C GLN A 326 -2.19 -21.43 -3.64
N LEU A 327 -2.69 -20.86 -2.55
CA LEU A 327 -2.18 -19.60 -2.02
C LEU A 327 -0.73 -19.76 -1.52
N LYS A 328 -0.40 -20.88 -0.86
CA LYS A 328 0.99 -21.21 -0.48
C LYS A 328 1.89 -21.34 -1.71
N LYS A 329 1.46 -22.06 -2.75
CA LYS A 329 2.19 -22.18 -4.03
C LYS A 329 2.45 -20.82 -4.67
N PHE A 330 1.45 -19.93 -4.68
CA PHE A 330 1.62 -18.56 -5.16
C PHE A 330 2.68 -17.77 -4.36
N CYS A 331 2.72 -17.94 -3.04
CA CYS A 331 3.69 -17.24 -2.19
C CYS A 331 5.13 -17.74 -2.39
N HIS A 332 5.32 -19.03 -2.68
CA HIS A 332 6.65 -19.64 -2.84
C HIS A 332 7.19 -19.61 -4.28
N LYS A 333 6.34 -19.32 -5.27
CA LYS A 333 6.80 -19.18 -6.65
C LYS A 333 7.78 -18.01 -6.71
N ASP A 334 9.02 -18.27 -7.11
CA ASP A 334 10.01 -17.20 -7.24
C ASP A 334 9.77 -16.42 -8.54
N GLU A 335 9.21 -15.23 -8.41
CA GLU A 335 8.79 -14.36 -9.52
C GLU A 335 8.72 -12.93 -9.02
N ILE A 336 9.23 -12.00 -9.84
CA ILE A 336 9.30 -10.57 -9.54
C ILE A 336 8.46 -9.76 -10.53
N ALA A 337 8.03 -8.58 -10.11
CA ALA A 337 7.32 -7.62 -10.95
C ALA A 337 8.25 -6.62 -11.66
N HIS A 338 9.54 -6.61 -11.33
CA HIS A 338 10.51 -5.58 -11.74
C HIS A 338 10.03 -4.16 -11.35
N PHE A 339 9.47 -4.02 -10.15
CA PHE A 339 8.87 -2.75 -9.74
C PHE A 339 9.09 -2.47 -8.24
N PRO A 340 9.81 -1.38 -7.88
CA PRO A 340 10.09 -1.05 -6.49
C PRO A 340 8.82 -0.86 -5.64
N ALA A 341 8.82 -1.40 -4.44
CA ALA A 341 7.69 -1.37 -3.51
C ALA A 341 7.21 0.07 -3.21
N ILE A 342 8.11 1.03 -2.98
CA ILE A 342 7.72 2.42 -2.67
C ILE A 342 7.07 3.15 -3.86
N ILE A 343 7.51 2.83 -5.09
CA ILE A 343 6.93 3.38 -6.32
C ILE A 343 5.54 2.75 -6.55
N ALA A 344 5.41 1.44 -6.33
CA ALA A 344 4.11 0.76 -6.34
C ALA A 344 3.15 1.34 -5.32
N ALA A 345 3.59 1.53 -4.06
CA ALA A 345 2.80 2.11 -2.99
C ALA A 345 2.22 3.46 -3.42
N LYS A 346 3.07 4.34 -3.95
CA LYS A 346 2.65 5.63 -4.50
C LYS A 346 1.61 5.48 -5.62
N LYS A 347 1.80 4.56 -6.57
CA LYS A 347 0.89 4.36 -7.71
C LYS A 347 -0.47 3.81 -7.25
N ILE A 348 -0.48 2.74 -6.47
CA ILE A 348 -1.69 2.04 -6.01
C ILE A 348 -2.50 2.92 -5.06
N ILE A 349 -1.87 3.52 -4.05
CA ILE A 349 -2.55 4.38 -3.07
C ILE A 349 -3.17 5.60 -3.78
N ASN A 350 -2.45 6.27 -4.68
CA ASN A 350 -3.00 7.41 -5.42
C ASN A 350 -4.20 7.01 -6.30
N LYS A 351 -4.15 5.84 -6.94
CA LYS A 351 -5.27 5.32 -7.73
C LYS A 351 -6.49 5.07 -6.83
N GLN A 352 -6.29 4.41 -5.70
CA GLN A 352 -7.36 4.10 -4.75
C GLN A 352 -7.97 5.36 -4.13
N LEU A 353 -7.16 6.36 -3.77
CA LEU A 353 -7.63 7.66 -3.29
C LEU A 353 -8.47 8.40 -4.32
N LYS A 354 -8.03 8.44 -5.58
CA LYS A 354 -8.80 9.06 -6.68
C LYS A 354 -10.15 8.38 -6.84
N LYS A 355 -10.19 7.05 -6.82
CA LYS A 355 -11.42 6.25 -6.92
C LYS A 355 -12.37 6.53 -5.75
N LEU A 356 -11.87 6.45 -4.52
CA LEU A 356 -12.63 6.74 -3.31
C LEU A 356 -13.21 8.15 -3.32
N LYS A 357 -12.41 9.16 -3.68
CA LYS A 357 -12.87 10.55 -3.79
C LYS A 357 -13.96 10.70 -4.85
N LYS A 358 -13.78 10.11 -6.04
CA LYS A 358 -14.76 10.16 -7.13
C LYS A 358 -16.10 9.57 -6.69
N MET A 359 -16.10 8.38 -6.10
CA MET A 359 -17.32 7.73 -5.61
C MET A 359 -17.95 8.48 -4.44
N SER A 360 -17.14 8.92 -3.48
CA SER A 360 -17.62 9.67 -2.32
C SER A 360 -18.29 10.98 -2.73
N ASN A 361 -17.80 11.66 -3.76
CA ASN A 361 -18.39 12.92 -4.25
C ASN A 361 -19.76 12.73 -4.91
N LYS A 362 -20.04 11.56 -5.50
CA LYS A 362 -21.34 11.24 -6.10
C LYS A 362 -22.46 11.01 -5.08
N LEU A 363 -22.11 10.73 -3.83
CA LEU A 363 -23.10 10.49 -2.79
C LEU A 363 -23.88 11.75 -2.41
N SER A 364 -25.16 11.58 -2.10
CA SER A 364 -26.03 12.61 -1.54
C SER A 364 -26.78 12.05 -0.33
N LYS A 365 -27.58 12.90 0.34
CA LYS A 365 -28.44 12.43 1.46
C LYS A 365 -29.48 11.39 1.00
N LYS A 366 -29.88 11.46 -0.27
CA LYS A 366 -30.90 10.61 -0.90
C LYS A 366 -30.33 9.36 -1.58
N SER A 367 -29.01 9.20 -1.61
CA SER A 367 -28.38 8.02 -2.22
C SER A 367 -28.81 6.72 -1.52
N ASP A 368 -28.89 5.65 -2.29
CA ASP A 368 -29.20 4.29 -1.83
C ASP A 368 -28.15 3.83 -0.80
N PRO A 369 -28.55 3.14 0.30
CA PRO A 369 -27.62 2.49 1.22
C PRO A 369 -26.50 1.69 0.53
N LYS A 370 -26.80 0.99 -0.57
CA LYS A 370 -25.85 0.22 -1.37
C LYS A 370 -24.70 1.08 -1.93
N ASP A 371 -24.94 2.35 -2.23
CA ASP A 371 -23.87 3.23 -2.71
C ASP A 371 -22.94 3.69 -1.58
N PHE A 372 -23.46 3.91 -0.38
CA PHE A 372 -22.64 4.10 0.82
C PHE A 372 -21.80 2.85 1.12
N HIS A 373 -22.40 1.65 0.97
CA HIS A 373 -21.69 0.38 1.13
C HIS A 373 -20.51 0.25 0.16
N LYS A 374 -20.71 0.57 -1.13
CA LYS A 374 -19.63 0.58 -2.14
C LYS A 374 -18.49 1.51 -1.73
N VAL A 375 -18.80 2.72 -1.27
CA VAL A 375 -17.79 3.68 -0.78
C VAL A 375 -17.05 3.14 0.45
N ARG A 376 -17.75 2.48 1.37
CA ARG A 376 -17.15 1.81 2.53
C ARG A 376 -16.15 0.72 2.13
N ILE A 377 -16.47 -0.10 1.12
CA ILE A 377 -15.55 -1.11 0.60
C ILE A 377 -14.26 -0.44 0.10
N GLU A 378 -14.38 0.62 -0.71
CA GLU A 378 -13.21 1.33 -1.23
C GLU A 378 -12.39 2.03 -0.13
N ALA A 379 -13.05 2.51 0.93
CA ALA A 379 -12.38 3.04 2.10
C ALA A 379 -11.60 1.94 2.85
N LYS A 380 -12.18 0.73 3.00
CA LYS A 380 -11.50 -0.43 3.59
C LYS A 380 -10.26 -0.84 2.78
N LYS A 381 -10.41 -0.94 1.46
CA LYS A 381 -9.29 -1.21 0.54
C LYS A 381 -8.16 -0.21 0.72
N LEU A 382 -8.48 1.09 0.86
CA LEU A 382 -7.47 2.11 1.13
C LEU A 382 -6.73 1.80 2.43
N ARG A 383 -7.42 1.61 3.57
CA ARG A 383 -6.75 1.29 4.85
C ARG A 383 -5.88 0.04 4.77
N TYR A 384 -6.33 -1.01 4.09
CA TYR A 384 -5.52 -2.22 3.95
C TYR A 384 -4.21 -1.92 3.21
N LEU A 385 -4.22 -1.06 2.18
CA LEU A 385 -2.98 -0.61 1.54
C LEU A 385 -2.08 0.20 2.47
N LEU A 386 -2.67 1.04 3.33
CA LEU A 386 -1.90 1.84 4.29
C LEU A 386 -1.22 0.96 5.34
N GLU A 387 -1.95 -0.02 5.86
CA GLU A 387 -1.39 -1.00 6.79
C GLU A 387 -0.27 -1.80 6.10
N LEU A 388 -0.50 -2.25 4.86
CA LEU A 388 0.45 -3.01 4.07
C LEU A 388 1.77 -2.26 3.80
N PHE A 389 1.67 -0.97 3.45
CA PHE A 389 2.84 -0.15 3.12
C PHE A 389 3.33 0.69 4.29
N SER A 390 2.87 0.42 5.52
CA SER A 390 3.15 1.25 6.69
C SER A 390 4.66 1.43 6.94
N SER A 391 5.47 0.38 6.78
CA SER A 391 6.93 0.44 6.93
C SER A 391 7.66 1.27 5.87
N LEU A 392 7.00 1.57 4.73
CA LEU A 392 7.57 2.42 3.67
C LEU A 392 7.23 3.91 3.84
N LEU A 393 6.36 4.24 4.79
CA LEU A 393 5.75 5.56 4.93
C LEU A 393 6.32 6.30 6.15
N GLU A 394 6.47 7.62 6.03
CA GLU A 394 6.90 8.48 7.13
C GLU A 394 5.88 8.44 8.29
N PRO A 395 6.29 8.10 9.53
CA PRO A 395 5.38 7.77 10.62
C PRO A 395 4.37 8.86 10.98
N GLU A 396 4.77 10.13 11.03
CA GLU A 396 3.92 11.23 11.49
C GLU A 396 2.80 11.52 10.48
N SER A 397 3.17 11.73 9.21
CA SER A 397 2.24 11.96 8.11
C SER A 397 1.36 10.73 7.85
N PHE A 398 1.94 9.53 7.98
CA PHE A 398 1.22 8.27 7.90
C PHE A 398 0.12 8.18 8.95
N THR A 399 0.45 8.46 10.22
CA THR A 399 -0.50 8.41 11.35
C THR A 399 -1.67 9.37 11.12
N LYS A 400 -1.39 10.63 10.76
CA LYS A 400 -2.42 11.62 10.41
C LYS A 400 -3.34 11.13 9.28
N ALA A 401 -2.77 10.49 8.25
CA ALA A 401 -3.54 9.99 7.10
C ALA A 401 -4.35 8.73 7.45
N LEU A 402 -3.78 7.84 8.27
CA LEU A 402 -4.44 6.65 8.76
C LEU A 402 -5.63 7.02 9.66
N ASP A 403 -5.48 7.98 10.56
CA ASP A 403 -6.53 8.40 11.49
C ASP A 403 -7.72 9.05 10.79
N LEU A 404 -7.46 9.89 9.79
CA LEU A 404 -8.52 10.41 8.92
C LEU A 404 -9.26 9.28 8.17
N THR A 405 -8.54 8.25 7.75
CA THR A 405 -9.13 7.08 7.09
C THR A 405 -9.96 6.25 8.07
N LYS A 406 -9.47 6.05 9.30
CA LYS A 406 -10.20 5.40 10.40
C LYS A 406 -11.49 6.17 10.72
N GLU A 407 -11.43 7.50 10.88
CA GLU A 407 -12.61 8.34 11.16
C GLU A 407 -13.71 8.12 10.10
N LEU A 408 -13.36 8.20 8.81
CA LEU A 408 -14.31 7.99 7.72
C LEU A 408 -14.86 6.56 7.69
N GLN A 409 -14.02 5.57 7.97
CA GLN A 409 -14.43 4.18 8.03
C GLN A 409 -15.35 3.89 9.19
N THR A 410 -15.12 4.46 10.38
CA THR A 410 -15.99 4.28 11.53
C THR A 410 -17.39 4.79 11.19
N ILE A 411 -17.50 5.99 10.61
CA ILE A 411 -18.81 6.54 10.22
C ILE A 411 -19.52 5.66 9.17
N LEU A 412 -18.80 5.21 8.14
CA LEU A 412 -19.36 4.34 7.10
C LEU A 412 -19.65 2.91 7.61
N GLY A 413 -18.86 2.44 8.59
CA GLY A 413 -19.02 1.17 9.27
C GLY A 413 -20.32 1.17 10.07
N GLU A 414 -20.46 2.12 11.00
CA GLU A 414 -21.68 2.30 11.79
C GLU A 414 -22.91 2.49 10.89
N HIS A 415 -22.81 3.28 9.82
CA HIS A 415 -23.91 3.42 8.85
C HIS A 415 -24.30 2.08 8.23
N GLN A 416 -23.33 1.31 7.76
CA GLN A 416 -23.60 -0.03 7.21
C GLN A 416 -24.20 -0.96 8.25
N ASP A 417 -23.65 -0.97 9.47
CA ASP A 417 -24.08 -1.87 10.52
C ASP A 417 -25.54 -1.58 10.88
N PHE A 418 -25.95 -0.30 10.97
CA PHE A 418 -27.35 0.05 11.15
C PHE A 418 -28.25 -0.43 10.00
N GLU A 419 -27.82 -0.30 8.75
CA GLU A 419 -28.64 -0.75 7.60
C GLU A 419 -28.80 -2.29 7.60
N VAL A 420 -27.76 -3.04 7.94
CA VAL A 420 -27.85 -4.51 8.06
C VAL A 420 -28.71 -4.91 9.26
N GLN A 421 -28.57 -4.23 10.40
CA GLN A 421 -29.43 -4.45 11.57
C GLN A 421 -30.90 -4.17 11.27
N ILE A 422 -31.21 -3.08 10.55
CA ILE A 422 -32.57 -2.75 10.13
C ILE A 422 -33.14 -3.85 9.23
N GLU A 423 -32.37 -4.32 8.24
CA GLU A 423 -32.81 -5.41 7.35
C GLU A 423 -33.07 -6.70 8.14
N TYR A 424 -32.19 -7.03 9.07
CA TYR A 424 -32.34 -8.20 9.95
C TYR A 424 -33.59 -8.11 10.83
N LEU A 425 -33.79 -6.98 11.51
CA LEU A 425 -34.96 -6.73 12.36
C LEU A 425 -36.27 -6.74 11.56
N ARG A 426 -36.28 -6.22 10.33
CA ARG A 426 -37.47 -6.27 9.45
C ARG A 426 -37.84 -7.70 9.08
N LYS A 427 -36.85 -8.56 8.81
CA LYS A 427 -37.09 -9.99 8.55
C LYS A 427 -37.69 -10.68 9.77
N LEU A 428 -37.17 -10.39 10.96
CA LEU A 428 -37.73 -10.92 12.21
C LEU A 428 -39.15 -10.42 12.48
N GLN A 429 -39.43 -9.13 12.22
CA GLN A 429 -40.77 -8.55 12.38
C GLN A 429 -41.80 -9.22 11.46
N GLN A 430 -41.40 -9.63 10.25
CA GLN A 430 -42.29 -10.33 9.32
C GLN A 430 -42.65 -11.74 9.81
N THR A 431 -41.77 -12.39 10.56
CA THR A 431 -42.00 -13.72 11.11
C THR A 431 -42.68 -13.70 12.48
N GLN A 432 -42.47 -12.63 13.24
CA GLN A 432 -43.01 -12.47 14.59
C GLN A 432 -43.25 -10.98 14.85
N GLU A 433 -44.52 -10.57 14.97
CA GLU A 433 -44.84 -9.20 15.33
C GLU A 433 -44.36 -8.88 16.75
N ASN A 434 -43.46 -7.90 16.86
CA ASN A 434 -42.85 -7.54 18.14
C ASN A 434 -42.66 -6.02 18.27
N GLU A 435 -43.30 -5.40 19.25
CA GLU A 435 -43.22 -3.95 19.49
C GLU A 435 -41.78 -3.46 19.75
N ALA A 436 -40.95 -4.29 20.40
CA ALA A 436 -39.55 -3.96 20.67
C ALA A 436 -38.74 -3.86 19.36
N ILE A 437 -39.03 -4.72 18.38
CA ILE A 437 -38.38 -4.72 17.07
C ILE A 437 -38.77 -3.46 16.28
N LEU A 438 -40.05 -3.08 16.27
CA LEU A 438 -40.51 -1.85 15.62
C LEU A 438 -39.82 -0.60 16.19
N PHE A 439 -39.73 -0.50 17.51
CA PHE A 439 -39.01 0.59 18.19
C PHE A 439 -37.53 0.65 17.76
N LEU A 440 -36.84 -0.49 17.74
CA LEU A 440 -35.43 -0.58 17.34
C LEU A 440 -35.22 -0.16 15.88
N ILE A 441 -36.10 -0.59 14.96
CA ILE A 441 -36.02 -0.20 13.54
C ILE A 441 -36.06 1.32 13.42
N GLN A 442 -37.05 1.99 14.03
CA GLN A 442 -37.19 3.45 13.98
C GLN A 442 -35.97 4.16 14.59
N PHE A 443 -35.47 3.65 15.72
CA PHE A 443 -34.29 4.19 16.39
C PHE A 443 -33.03 4.09 15.51
N LEU A 444 -32.80 2.94 14.88
CA LEU A 444 -31.66 2.70 14.00
C LEU A 444 -31.74 3.51 12.72
N GLU A 445 -32.94 3.67 12.13
CA GLU A 445 -33.13 4.52 10.95
C GLU A 445 -32.73 5.98 11.21
N LYS A 446 -33.09 6.51 12.39
CA LYS A 446 -32.67 7.86 12.82
C LYS A 446 -31.15 7.96 12.93
N LYS A 447 -30.49 6.94 13.50
CA LYS A 447 -29.01 6.87 13.58
C LYS A 447 -28.35 6.75 12.21
N ALA A 448 -28.87 5.91 11.31
CA ALA A 448 -28.38 5.77 9.94
C ALA A 448 -28.45 7.10 9.18
N LYS A 449 -29.59 7.80 9.25
CA LYS A 449 -29.76 9.16 8.67
C LYS A 449 -28.74 10.15 9.24
N LYS A 450 -28.45 10.10 10.55
CA LYS A 450 -27.43 10.94 11.20
C LYS A 450 -26.03 10.62 10.65
N ARG A 451 -25.63 9.34 10.57
CA ARG A 451 -24.32 8.93 10.05
C ARG A 451 -24.11 9.34 8.59
N ARG A 452 -25.15 9.24 7.72
CA ARG A 452 -25.09 9.77 6.34
C ARG A 452 -24.74 11.26 6.32
N LYS A 453 -25.44 12.08 7.13
CA LYS A 453 -25.15 13.53 7.23
C LYS A 453 -23.72 13.78 7.71
N THR A 454 -23.25 13.06 8.72
CA THR A 454 -21.88 13.18 9.24
C THR A 454 -20.84 12.83 8.17
N PHE A 455 -21.03 11.72 7.44
CA PHE A 455 -20.14 11.33 6.36
C PHE A 455 -20.07 12.40 5.26
N LEU A 456 -21.21 12.91 4.80
CA LEU A 456 -21.26 13.92 3.74
C LEU A 456 -20.56 15.24 4.12
N LYS A 457 -20.51 15.58 5.42
CA LYS A 457 -19.71 16.69 5.95
C LYS A 457 -18.22 16.33 5.97
N LYS A 458 -17.86 15.19 6.58
CA LYS A 458 -16.46 14.77 6.80
C LYS A 458 -15.74 14.37 5.52
N ARG A 459 -16.43 13.89 4.47
CA ARG A 459 -15.82 13.52 3.18
C ARG A 459 -15.03 14.66 2.53
N LYS A 460 -15.31 15.93 2.87
CA LYS A 460 -14.51 17.08 2.41
C LYS A 460 -13.03 16.96 2.82
N LYS A 461 -12.74 16.31 3.95
CA LYS A 461 -11.38 16.00 4.43
C LYS A 461 -10.62 15.03 3.51
N LEU A 462 -11.28 14.31 2.59
CA LEU A 462 -10.59 13.49 1.58
C LEU A 462 -9.63 14.30 0.70
N LYS A 463 -9.83 15.63 0.58
CA LYS A 463 -8.86 16.52 -0.07
C LYS A 463 -7.54 16.60 0.71
N VAL A 464 -7.63 16.78 2.04
CA VAL A 464 -6.48 16.84 2.95
C VAL A 464 -5.78 15.49 3.03
N LEU A 465 -6.56 14.40 3.06
CA LEU A 465 -6.05 13.04 3.09
C LEU A 465 -5.05 12.76 1.95
N ARG A 466 -5.34 13.24 0.74
CA ARG A 466 -4.42 13.12 -0.40
C ARG A 466 -3.10 13.87 -0.15
N LYS A 467 -3.14 15.05 0.47
CA LYS A 467 -1.93 15.81 0.82
C LYS A 467 -1.11 15.00 1.83
N ASN A 468 -1.73 14.56 2.92
CA ASN A 468 -1.04 13.78 3.96
C ASN A 468 -0.42 12.50 3.41
N PHE A 469 -1.07 11.79 2.47
CA PHE A 469 -0.45 10.63 1.82
C PHE A 469 0.70 10.97 0.90
N GLN A 470 0.58 12.07 0.14
CA GLN A 470 1.72 12.52 -0.65
C GLN A 470 2.89 12.84 0.26
N CYS A 471 2.64 13.44 1.43
CA CYS A 471 3.65 13.74 2.43
C CYS A 471 4.27 12.48 3.04
N ALA A 472 3.46 11.51 3.45
CA ALA A 472 3.92 10.24 4.00
C ALA A 472 4.86 9.46 3.05
N LEU A 473 4.60 9.53 1.74
CA LEU A 473 5.45 8.90 0.72
C LEU A 473 6.65 9.74 0.32
N CYS A 474 6.53 11.06 0.39
CA CYS A 474 7.49 12.00 -0.16
C CYS A 474 8.53 12.42 0.88
N ARG A 475 8.22 12.39 2.18
CA ARG A 475 9.02 12.96 3.28
C ARG A 475 9.38 14.45 3.13
N PHE A 476 9.02 15.10 2.02
CA PHE A 476 9.29 16.53 1.71
C PHE A 476 8.10 17.43 2.07
N CYS A 477 7.35 17.03 3.09
CA CYS A 477 6.30 17.79 3.73
C CYS A 477 6.55 17.75 5.24
#